data_AF-A0A6P2QYZ3-F1
#
_entry.id   AF-A0A6P2QYZ3-F1
#
_cell.length_a   1.000
_cell.length_b   1.000
_cell.length_c   1.000
_cell.angle_alpha   90.00
_cell.angle_beta   90.00
_cell.angle_gamma   90.00
#
_symmetry.space_group_name_H-M   'P 1'
#
loop_
_entity.id
_entity.type
_entity.pdbx_description
1 polymer ?
#
loop_
_entity_poly.entity_id
_entity_poly.type
_entity_poly.pdbx_seq_one_letter_code
_entity_poly.pdbx_strand_id
1 'polypeptide(L)'
;MNKPDKSSKARAALDQLFSGMAPADATRASRPGNPFEANADDASAGTGGRGGIEVTLSTRIQLRGYPNANAFMKRMAEAWGLDWGMYDSVKAIATLPVGWRARRLPEVTQIVDGHDVLRAESSLQGGEMSYLKVHPRYYIDARKGFGWGKSSKASDDPDLDGPDWNCFVIDREKSIEVHELTTSSLKADMDNARATLLKWLDENYPKHRDPFAYWTDCEGAS
;
A
#
# COMPACT_ATOMS: atom_id res chain seq x y z
N MET A 1 -13.28 50.06 -41.74
CA MET A 1 -12.54 48.77 -41.76
C MET A 1 -13.04 47.87 -40.64
N ASN A 2 -13.77 46.80 -40.94
CA ASN A 2 -14.18 45.77 -39.98
C ASN A 2 -13.29 44.54 -40.15
N LYS A 3 -12.58 44.13 -39.09
CA LYS A 3 -11.78 42.89 -39.05
C LYS A 3 -12.73 41.70 -38.83
N PRO A 4 -12.67 40.63 -39.64
CA PRO A 4 -13.50 39.45 -39.42
C PRO A 4 -12.95 38.57 -38.29
N ASP A 5 -13.88 38.07 -37.46
CA ASP A 5 -13.64 37.27 -36.26
C ASP A 5 -12.99 35.91 -36.56
N LYS A 6 -11.87 35.66 -35.86
CA LYS A 6 -11.10 34.40 -35.91
C LYS A 6 -11.92 33.15 -35.54
N SER A 7 -13.09 33.32 -34.91
CA SER A 7 -13.98 32.22 -34.51
C SER A 7 -14.59 31.47 -35.70
N SER A 8 -14.86 32.16 -36.81
CA SER A 8 -15.57 31.56 -37.96
C SER A 8 -14.67 30.63 -38.78
N LYS A 9 -13.36 30.89 -38.83
CA LYS A 9 -12.38 30.03 -39.52
C LYS A 9 -12.11 28.72 -38.77
N ALA A 10 -12.13 28.74 -37.44
CA ALA A 10 -11.92 27.53 -36.63
C ALA A 10 -13.08 26.53 -36.75
N ARG A 11 -14.33 27.02 -36.86
CA ARG A 11 -15.50 26.16 -37.08
C ARG A 11 -15.50 25.51 -38.47
N ALA A 12 -15.14 26.25 -39.52
CA ALA A 12 -15.06 25.71 -40.87
C ALA A 12 -13.94 24.65 -41.04
N ALA A 13 -12.85 24.77 -40.27
CA ALA A 13 -11.76 23.80 -40.27
C ALA A 13 -12.13 22.47 -39.56
N LEU A 14 -13.07 22.50 -38.61
CA LEU A 14 -13.56 21.29 -37.95
C LEU A 14 -14.50 20.48 -38.85
N ASP A 15 -15.36 21.12 -39.64
CA ASP A 15 -16.26 20.40 -40.57
C ASP A 15 -15.51 19.68 -41.69
N GLN A 16 -14.34 20.19 -42.10
CA GLN A 16 -13.50 19.50 -43.10
C GLN A 16 -12.77 18.27 -42.55
N LEU A 17 -12.62 18.13 -41.22
CA LEU A 17 -11.99 16.96 -40.61
C LEU A 17 -12.95 15.76 -40.49
N PHE A 18 -14.26 15.96 -40.57
CA PHE A 18 -15.28 14.91 -40.41
C PHE A 18 -16.09 14.59 -41.66
N SER A 19 -15.80 15.23 -42.80
CA SER A 19 -16.52 15.02 -44.08
C SER A 19 -16.26 13.66 -44.76
N GLY A 20 -15.57 12.73 -44.08
CA GLY A 20 -15.19 11.42 -44.61
C GLY A 20 -15.69 10.20 -43.82
N MET A 21 -16.55 10.35 -42.82
CA MET A 21 -17.12 9.21 -42.10
C MET A 21 -18.50 8.83 -42.68
N ALA A 22 -18.54 7.65 -43.30
CA ALA A 22 -19.75 7.01 -43.78
C ALA A 22 -20.77 6.82 -42.63
N PRO A 23 -22.09 6.89 -42.90
CA PRO A 23 -23.10 6.65 -41.88
C PRO A 23 -22.99 5.21 -41.37
N ALA A 24 -22.84 5.06 -40.06
CA ALA A 24 -22.71 3.76 -39.40
C ALA A 24 -24.00 2.95 -39.49
N ASP A 25 -23.92 1.77 -40.09
CA ASP A 25 -24.89 0.69 -39.89
C ASP A 25 -24.92 0.31 -38.41
N ALA A 26 -26.12 0.32 -37.83
CA ALA A 26 -26.36 -0.05 -36.45
C ALA A 26 -26.19 -1.56 -36.24
N THR A 27 -24.94 -2.00 -36.05
CA THR A 27 -24.66 -3.37 -35.59
C THR A 27 -23.67 -3.36 -34.43
N ARG A 28 -24.24 -3.41 -33.21
CA ARG A 28 -23.72 -4.10 -32.02
C ARG A 28 -22.19 -4.17 -31.88
N ALA A 29 -21.56 -3.06 -31.51
CA ALA A 29 -20.21 -3.04 -30.97
C ALA A 29 -20.26 -2.57 -29.51
N SER A 30 -19.78 -3.43 -28.61
CA SER A 30 -19.72 -3.23 -27.17
C SER A 30 -19.06 -1.90 -26.83
N ARG A 31 -19.79 -1.05 -26.10
CA ARG A 31 -19.26 0.18 -25.52
C ARG A 31 -18.13 -0.18 -24.54
N PRO A 32 -16.96 0.47 -24.59
CA PRO A 32 -15.98 0.34 -23.51
C PRO A 32 -16.62 0.87 -22.22
N GLY A 33 -16.67 0.02 -21.19
CA GLY A 33 -17.18 0.39 -19.88
C GLY A 33 -16.38 1.54 -19.27
N ASN A 34 -17.05 2.39 -18.51
CA ASN A 34 -16.46 3.53 -17.82
C ASN A 34 -15.34 3.04 -16.87
N PRO A 35 -14.09 3.52 -16.97
CA PRO A 35 -12.99 3.08 -16.10
C PRO A 35 -13.11 3.51 -14.63
N PHE A 36 -14.13 4.33 -14.30
CA PHE A 36 -14.46 4.74 -12.93
C PHE A 36 -15.69 4.02 -12.35
N GLU A 37 -16.38 3.19 -13.15
CA GLU A 37 -17.37 2.26 -12.61
C GLU A 37 -16.61 1.03 -12.12
N ALA A 38 -16.55 0.87 -10.80
CA ALA A 38 -16.11 -0.38 -10.21
C ALA A 38 -17.02 -1.49 -10.73
N ASN A 39 -16.46 -2.45 -11.45
CA ASN A 39 -17.17 -3.67 -11.84
C ASN A 39 -17.73 -4.32 -10.56
N ALA A 40 -19.04 -4.26 -10.39
CA ALA A 40 -19.76 -4.90 -9.29
C ALA A 40 -19.79 -6.43 -9.41
N ASP A 41 -19.13 -7.00 -10.43
CA ASP A 41 -19.18 -8.40 -10.81
C ASP A 41 -17.96 -9.25 -10.39
N ASP A 42 -17.12 -8.77 -9.46
CA ASP A 42 -16.14 -9.64 -8.79
C ASP A 42 -16.39 -9.78 -7.28
N ALA A 43 -17.67 -9.61 -6.90
CA ALA A 43 -18.18 -10.17 -5.66
C ALA A 43 -18.52 -11.64 -5.90
N SER A 44 -17.49 -12.51 -5.97
CA SER A 44 -17.74 -13.93 -5.72
C SER A 44 -18.16 -14.06 -4.26
N ALA A 45 -19.46 -13.92 -4.01
CA ALA A 45 -20.11 -14.33 -2.78
C ALA A 45 -19.94 -15.86 -2.66
N GLY A 46 -18.84 -16.27 -2.03
CA GLY A 46 -18.66 -17.63 -1.54
C GLY A 46 -19.75 -17.91 -0.51
N THR A 47 -20.64 -18.84 -0.85
CA THR A 47 -21.73 -19.27 0.01
C THR A 47 -21.20 -20.29 1.02
N GLY A 48 -21.24 -19.96 2.32
CA GLY A 48 -21.25 -20.97 3.39
C GLY A 48 -20.38 -20.69 4.62
N GLY A 49 -20.89 -19.84 5.53
CA GLY A 49 -20.53 -19.88 6.96
C GLY A 49 -19.61 -18.76 7.45
N ARG A 50 -20.17 -17.87 8.30
CA ARG A 50 -19.55 -16.69 8.96
C ARG A 50 -19.09 -15.63 7.94
N GLY A 51 -19.64 -14.42 8.00
CA GLY A 51 -19.54 -13.37 6.96
C GLY A 51 -18.15 -12.75 6.72
N GLY A 52 -17.07 -13.50 6.85
CA GLY A 52 -15.71 -13.13 6.49
C GLY A 52 -15.44 -13.21 4.98
N ILE A 53 -14.33 -12.64 4.54
CA ILE A 53 -13.88 -12.72 3.14
C ILE A 53 -12.78 -13.78 2.99
N GLU A 54 -12.87 -14.58 1.94
CA GLU A 54 -11.86 -15.59 1.62
C GLU A 54 -10.76 -14.99 0.73
N VAL A 55 -9.50 -15.19 1.12
CA VAL A 55 -8.34 -14.66 0.41
C VAL A 55 -7.27 -15.73 0.24
N THR A 56 -6.60 -15.74 -0.92
CA THR A 56 -5.44 -16.60 -1.16
C THR A 56 -4.16 -15.83 -0.87
N LEU A 57 -3.35 -16.35 0.04
CA LEU A 57 -2.08 -15.75 0.48
C LEU A 57 -0.93 -16.71 0.21
N SER A 58 0.26 -16.18 0.04
CA SER A 58 1.49 -16.98 -0.08
C SER A 58 1.86 -17.59 1.27
N THR A 59 2.37 -18.83 1.26
CA THR A 59 2.97 -19.45 2.46
C THR A 59 4.45 -19.12 2.61
N ARG A 60 5.04 -18.36 1.67
CA ARG A 60 6.42 -17.86 1.76
C ARG A 60 6.49 -16.63 2.66
N ILE A 61 6.49 -16.88 3.96
CA ILE A 61 6.43 -15.83 4.98
C ILE A 61 7.82 -15.22 5.21
N GLN A 62 7.88 -13.89 5.28
CA GLN A 62 9.04 -13.21 5.86
C GLN A 62 9.01 -13.39 7.38
N LEU A 63 9.67 -14.46 7.87
CA LEU A 63 9.67 -14.86 9.28
C LEU A 63 10.36 -13.80 10.15
N ARG A 64 9.56 -12.91 10.75
CA ARG A 64 10.05 -11.85 11.65
C ARG A 64 10.20 -12.35 13.09
N GLY A 65 11.17 -13.24 13.33
CA GLY A 65 11.45 -13.77 14.66
C GLY A 65 10.60 -14.98 15.08
N TYR A 66 9.86 -15.58 14.14
CA TYR A 66 9.11 -16.81 14.36
C TYR A 66 9.94 -18.04 13.95
N PRO A 67 9.85 -19.16 14.69
CA PRO A 67 10.71 -20.33 14.45
C PRO A 67 10.40 -21.05 13.13
N ASN A 68 9.15 -20.98 12.65
CA ASN A 68 8.72 -21.58 11.39
C ASN A 68 7.40 -20.97 10.91
N ALA A 69 7.04 -21.26 9.65
CA ALA A 69 5.79 -20.80 9.02
C ALA A 69 4.54 -21.20 9.80
N ASN A 70 4.47 -22.41 10.35
CA ASN A 70 3.31 -22.89 11.10
C ASN A 70 3.07 -22.07 12.37
N ALA A 71 4.13 -21.78 13.13
CA ALA A 71 4.05 -20.94 14.32
C ALA A 71 3.59 -19.51 13.98
N PHE A 72 4.07 -18.97 12.85
CA PHE A 72 3.64 -17.66 12.37
C PHE A 72 2.16 -17.64 11.95
N MET A 73 1.73 -18.61 11.14
CA MET A 73 0.34 -18.72 10.69
C MET A 73 -0.61 -18.91 11.87
N LYS A 74 -0.24 -19.77 12.84
CA LYS A 74 -1.01 -19.95 14.07
C LYS A 74 -1.17 -18.64 14.82
N ARG A 75 -0.07 -17.91 15.04
CA ARG A 75 -0.13 -16.61 15.72
C ARG A 75 -0.93 -15.58 14.93
N MET A 76 -0.86 -15.58 13.60
CA MET A 76 -1.69 -14.72 12.75
C MET A 76 -3.18 -15.02 12.91
N ALA A 77 -3.55 -16.30 12.92
CA ALA A 77 -4.92 -16.75 13.16
C ALA A 77 -5.45 -16.21 14.49
N GLU A 78 -4.67 -16.39 15.56
CA GLU A 78 -5.02 -15.89 16.90
C GLU A 78 -5.07 -14.36 16.96
N ALA A 79 -4.11 -13.67 16.35
CA ALA A 79 -3.98 -12.21 16.40
C ALA A 79 -5.11 -11.50 15.64
N TRP A 80 -5.50 -12.03 14.48
CA TRP A 80 -6.49 -11.40 13.61
C TRP A 80 -7.88 -12.03 13.74
N GLY A 81 -8.02 -13.15 14.46
CA GLY A 81 -9.25 -13.92 14.49
C GLY A 81 -9.63 -14.46 13.11
N LEU A 82 -8.64 -14.84 12.30
CA LEU A 82 -8.86 -15.45 10.99
C LEU A 82 -8.82 -16.97 11.07
N ASP A 83 -9.47 -17.61 10.11
CA ASP A 83 -9.46 -19.07 9.96
C ASP A 83 -8.64 -19.47 8.74
N TRP A 84 -7.64 -20.34 8.92
CA TRP A 84 -6.91 -20.94 7.81
C TRP A 84 -7.68 -22.13 7.25
N GLY A 85 -7.92 -22.10 5.93
CA GLY A 85 -8.46 -23.21 5.17
C GLY A 85 -7.35 -24.14 4.66
N MET A 86 -7.51 -24.64 3.44
CA MET A 86 -6.50 -25.48 2.80
C MET A 86 -5.23 -24.66 2.50
N TYR A 87 -4.06 -25.23 2.78
CA TYR A 87 -2.78 -24.64 2.43
C TYR A 87 -1.75 -25.69 1.99
N ASP A 88 -0.83 -25.27 1.13
CA ASP A 88 0.29 -26.05 0.63
C ASP A 88 1.62 -25.27 0.78
N SER A 89 2.69 -25.74 0.13
CA SER A 89 4.02 -25.11 0.20
C SER A 89 4.15 -23.77 -0.54
N VAL A 90 3.09 -23.32 -1.24
CA VAL A 90 3.08 -22.09 -2.04
C VAL A 90 1.96 -21.14 -1.61
N LYS A 91 0.76 -21.64 -1.34
CA LYS A 91 -0.43 -20.84 -1.07
C LYS A 91 -1.26 -21.38 0.09
N ALA A 92 -1.92 -20.48 0.79
CA ALA A 92 -2.89 -20.74 1.84
C ALA A 92 -4.18 -19.97 1.57
N ILE A 93 -5.31 -20.59 1.86
CA ILE A 93 -6.60 -19.93 1.88
C ILE A 93 -6.84 -19.42 3.31
N ALA A 94 -7.17 -18.15 3.47
CA ALA A 94 -7.52 -17.54 4.75
C ALA A 94 -8.92 -16.93 4.68
N THR A 95 -9.73 -17.15 5.71
CA THR A 95 -11.00 -16.46 5.90
C THR A 95 -10.77 -15.32 6.89
N LEU A 96 -10.73 -14.09 6.38
CA LEU A 96 -10.53 -12.89 7.20
C LEU A 96 -11.80 -12.56 7.98
N PRO A 97 -11.68 -11.96 9.18
CA PRO A 97 -12.84 -11.56 9.98
C PRO A 97 -13.69 -10.50 9.27
N VAL A 98 -14.93 -10.33 9.74
CA VAL A 98 -15.88 -9.34 9.21
C VAL A 98 -15.28 -7.93 9.26
N GLY A 99 -15.47 -7.16 8.20
CA GLY A 99 -14.99 -5.77 8.08
C GLY A 99 -13.58 -5.65 7.50
N TRP A 100 -12.80 -6.73 7.47
CA TRP A 100 -11.51 -6.75 6.78
C TRP A 100 -11.71 -6.85 5.26
N ARG A 101 -10.74 -6.34 4.52
CA ARG A 101 -10.77 -6.24 3.06
C ARG A 101 -9.46 -6.69 2.43
N ALA A 102 -9.55 -7.26 1.24
CA ALA A 102 -8.41 -7.53 0.38
C ALA A 102 -8.46 -6.61 -0.84
N ARG A 103 -7.44 -5.76 -1.01
CA ARG A 103 -7.26 -4.96 -2.23
C ARG A 103 -6.35 -5.72 -3.18
N ARG A 104 -6.88 -6.10 -4.34
CA ARG A 104 -6.10 -6.73 -5.41
C ARG A 104 -5.44 -5.64 -6.25
N LEU A 105 -4.13 -5.53 -6.16
CA LEU A 105 -3.28 -4.76 -7.07
C LEU A 105 -2.70 -5.71 -8.12
N PRO A 106 -2.12 -5.19 -9.21
CA PRO A 106 -1.31 -6.02 -10.10
C PRO A 106 -0.28 -6.80 -9.29
N GLU A 107 -0.40 -8.13 -9.33
CA GLU A 107 0.51 -9.09 -8.72
C GLU A 107 0.62 -9.12 -7.18
N VAL A 108 -0.02 -8.17 -6.48
CA VAL A 108 0.03 -8.03 -5.02
C VAL A 108 -1.39 -7.94 -4.46
N THR A 109 -1.67 -8.73 -3.44
CA THR A 109 -2.89 -8.63 -2.63
C THR A 109 -2.56 -7.96 -1.31
N GLN A 110 -3.17 -6.81 -1.05
CA GLN A 110 -3.05 -6.10 0.23
C GLN A 110 -4.20 -6.49 1.17
N ILE A 111 -3.86 -6.82 2.41
CA ILE A 111 -4.83 -7.11 3.47
C ILE A 111 -4.97 -5.87 4.36
N VAL A 112 -6.21 -5.45 4.54
CA VAL A 112 -6.56 -4.21 5.24
C VAL A 112 -7.62 -4.52 6.27
N ASP A 113 -7.44 -4.00 7.48
CA ASP A 113 -8.39 -4.23 8.57
C ASP A 113 -9.65 -3.34 8.46
N GLY A 114 -10.56 -3.51 9.43
CA GLY A 114 -11.80 -2.74 9.52
C GLY A 114 -11.62 -1.22 9.71
N HIS A 115 -10.41 -0.77 10.05
CA HIS A 115 -10.05 0.64 10.21
C HIS A 115 -9.31 1.22 8.98
N ASP A 116 -9.31 0.47 7.86
CA ASP A 116 -8.58 0.81 6.63
C ASP A 116 -7.05 0.83 6.78
N VAL A 117 -6.51 0.14 7.79
CA VAL A 117 -5.07 0.04 8.02
C VAL A 117 -4.48 -1.15 7.28
N LEU A 118 -3.40 -0.93 6.51
CA LEU A 118 -2.68 -1.97 5.80
C LEU A 118 -1.94 -2.90 6.76
N ARG A 119 -2.40 -4.15 6.89
CA ARG A 119 -1.86 -5.17 7.80
C ARG A 119 -0.84 -6.09 7.15
N ALA A 120 -1.05 -6.45 5.87
CA ALA A 120 -0.11 -7.30 5.14
C ALA A 120 -0.20 -7.12 3.63
N GLU A 121 0.84 -7.62 2.96
CA GLU A 121 0.92 -7.73 1.51
C GLU A 121 1.32 -9.15 1.15
N SER A 122 0.69 -9.70 0.12
CA SER A 122 1.02 -11.02 -0.40
C SER A 122 1.16 -11.01 -1.91
N SER A 123 2.21 -11.65 -2.41
CA SER A 123 2.42 -11.91 -3.82
C SER A 123 2.41 -13.41 -4.08
N LEU A 124 1.71 -13.82 -5.14
CA LEU A 124 1.59 -15.22 -5.59
C LEU A 124 2.33 -15.47 -6.91
N GLN A 125 3.21 -14.56 -7.33
CA GLN A 125 3.92 -14.62 -8.62
C GLN A 125 4.85 -15.84 -8.82
N GLY A 126 4.92 -16.74 -7.85
CA GLY A 126 5.77 -17.93 -7.88
C GLY A 126 7.25 -17.61 -7.61
N GLY A 127 8.05 -18.66 -7.40
CA GLY A 127 9.48 -18.53 -7.13
C GLY A 127 9.80 -17.54 -6.00
N GLU A 128 10.93 -16.84 -6.12
CA GLU A 128 11.39 -15.84 -5.14
C GLU A 128 10.47 -14.61 -5.05
N MET A 129 9.61 -14.39 -6.05
CA MET A 129 8.67 -13.28 -6.09
C MET A 129 7.41 -13.54 -5.26
N SER A 130 7.19 -14.79 -4.82
CA SER A 130 6.09 -15.12 -3.92
C SER A 130 6.46 -14.82 -2.48
N TYR A 131 5.62 -14.05 -1.79
CA TYR A 131 5.85 -13.68 -0.39
C TYR A 131 4.55 -13.38 0.36
N LEU A 132 4.61 -13.51 1.68
CA LEU A 132 3.67 -12.91 2.62
C LEU A 132 4.45 -12.05 3.60
N LYS A 133 4.17 -10.75 3.59
CA LYS A 133 4.80 -9.74 4.43
C LYS A 133 3.74 -9.10 5.31
N VAL A 134 3.88 -9.29 6.61
CA VAL A 134 3.02 -8.64 7.60
C VAL A 134 3.72 -7.41 8.14
N HIS A 135 2.96 -6.31 8.23
CA HIS A 135 3.49 -5.04 8.67
C HIS A 135 3.36 -4.89 10.19
N PRO A 136 4.44 -4.53 10.90
CA PRO A 136 4.34 -4.15 12.30
C PRO A 136 3.62 -2.82 12.47
N ARG A 137 3.11 -2.58 13.69
CA ARG A 137 2.45 -1.32 14.07
C ARG A 137 3.38 -0.12 13.85
N TYR A 138 4.62 -0.20 14.30
CA TYR A 138 5.58 0.89 14.16
C TYR A 138 6.53 0.64 12.99
N TYR A 139 6.74 1.66 12.16
CA TYR A 139 7.71 1.60 11.07
C TYR A 139 8.43 2.93 10.88
N ILE A 140 9.62 2.87 10.28
CA ILE A 140 10.38 4.06 9.92
C ILE A 140 10.03 4.43 8.48
N ASP A 141 9.63 5.68 8.28
CA ASP A 141 9.36 6.28 6.99
C ASP A 141 10.37 7.39 6.72
N ALA A 142 10.91 7.47 5.50
CA ALA A 142 11.86 8.50 5.13
C ALA A 142 11.25 9.33 4.00
N ARG A 143 11.03 10.61 4.26
CA ARG A 143 10.44 11.53 3.30
C ARG A 143 11.40 12.66 3.00
N LYS A 144 11.48 13.03 1.73
CA LYS A 144 12.23 14.19 1.28
C LYS A 144 11.58 15.45 1.85
N GLY A 145 12.34 16.27 2.56
CA GLY A 145 11.88 17.54 3.10
C GLY A 145 11.47 18.48 1.97
N PHE A 146 10.41 19.24 2.19
CA PHE A 146 10.04 20.32 1.27
C PHE A 146 10.92 21.54 1.57
N GLY A 147 11.87 21.82 0.67
CA GLY A 147 12.85 22.91 0.78
C GLY A 147 12.27 24.33 0.63
N TRP A 148 11.16 24.66 1.31
CA TRP A 148 10.63 26.02 1.38
C TRP A 148 11.14 26.82 2.59
N GLY A 149 11.77 26.15 3.56
CA GLY A 149 12.50 26.79 4.65
C GLY A 149 13.98 26.74 4.35
N LYS A 150 14.58 27.88 4.00
CA LYS A 150 16.04 28.04 4.04
C LYS A 150 16.50 27.68 5.45
N SER A 151 17.14 26.53 5.63
CA SER A 151 17.89 26.30 6.85
C SER A 151 18.97 27.38 6.89
N SER A 152 19.13 28.06 8.02
CA SER A 152 20.16 29.08 8.24
C SER A 152 21.59 28.48 8.28
N LYS A 153 21.74 27.26 7.78
CA LYS A 153 22.99 26.51 7.57
C LYS A 153 23.21 26.20 6.08
N ALA A 154 22.53 26.92 5.17
CA ALA A 154 22.88 26.96 3.76
C ALA A 154 24.28 27.58 3.61
N SER A 155 25.27 26.70 3.78
CA SER A 155 26.66 26.85 3.38
C SER A 155 26.71 27.12 1.89
N ASP A 156 27.58 28.04 1.46
CA ASP A 156 27.82 28.52 0.09
C ASP A 156 28.31 27.44 -0.91
N ASP A 157 27.95 26.16 -0.72
CA ASP A 157 28.34 25.05 -1.60
C ASP A 157 27.12 24.55 -2.41
N PRO A 158 27.00 24.96 -3.69
CA PRO A 158 25.88 24.59 -4.55
C PRO A 158 25.86 23.09 -4.92
N ASP A 159 26.92 22.33 -4.63
CA ASP A 159 26.98 20.88 -4.88
C ASP A 159 26.53 20.03 -3.67
N LEU A 160 26.31 20.65 -2.50
CA LEU A 160 25.83 19.99 -1.27
C LEU A 160 24.34 20.24 -0.98
N ASP A 161 23.66 21.05 -1.78
CA ASP A 161 22.33 21.60 -1.49
C ASP A 161 21.18 20.68 -1.97
N GLY A 162 21.24 19.40 -1.56
CA GLY A 162 20.10 18.49 -1.61
C GLY A 162 19.16 18.79 -0.43
N PRO A 163 17.83 18.84 -0.61
CA PRO A 163 16.94 19.12 0.51
C PRO A 163 17.08 18.04 1.59
N ASP A 164 17.11 18.47 2.85
CA ASP A 164 17.14 17.58 4.00
C ASP A 164 16.03 16.53 3.92
N TRP A 165 16.31 15.35 4.48
CA TRP A 165 15.35 14.27 4.64
C TRP A 165 14.81 14.25 6.06
N ASN A 166 13.51 14.05 6.19
CA ASN A 166 12.88 13.81 7.46
C ASN A 166 12.57 12.32 7.58
N CYS A 167 13.16 11.70 8.60
CA CYS A 167 12.92 10.31 8.97
C CYS A 167 11.94 10.28 10.15
N PHE A 168 10.84 9.59 9.99
CA PHE A 168 9.76 9.51 10.97
C PHE A 168 9.62 8.08 11.48
N VAL A 169 9.28 7.95 12.76
CA VAL A 169 8.62 6.74 13.25
C VAL A 169 7.12 6.97 13.16
N ILE A 170 6.43 6.10 12.44
CA ILE A 170 4.98 6.17 12.22
C ILE A 170 4.30 5.08 13.05
N ASP A 171 3.25 5.47 13.79
CA ASP A 171 2.25 4.54 14.32
C ASP A 171 1.21 4.27 13.24
N ARG A 172 1.26 3.06 12.68
CA ARG A 172 0.39 2.62 11.59
C ARG A 172 -1.09 2.53 11.99
N GLU A 173 -1.40 2.19 13.23
CA GLU A 173 -2.79 2.07 13.69
C GLU A 173 -3.45 3.44 13.76
N LYS A 174 -2.72 4.43 14.30
CA LYS A 174 -3.23 5.79 14.49
C LYS A 174 -2.95 6.71 13.30
N SER A 175 -2.12 6.27 12.35
CA SER A 175 -1.62 7.09 11.24
C SER A 175 -0.97 8.41 11.69
N ILE A 176 -0.16 8.36 12.76
CA ILE A 176 0.52 9.53 13.33
C ILE A 176 2.03 9.35 13.38
N GLU A 177 2.76 10.46 13.34
CA GLU A 177 4.20 10.53 13.58
C GLU A 177 4.44 10.56 15.10
N VAL A 178 5.23 9.61 15.61
CA VAL A 178 5.55 9.51 17.05
C VAL A 178 6.96 9.99 17.37
N HIS A 179 7.85 10.01 16.37
CA HIS A 179 9.20 10.56 16.50
C HIS A 179 9.72 11.01 15.12
N GLU A 180 10.58 12.04 15.11
CA GLU A 180 11.15 12.63 13.89
C GLU A 180 12.64 12.88 14.07
N LEU A 181 13.39 12.71 12.99
CA LEU A 181 14.79 13.09 12.88
C LEU A 181 15.06 13.66 11.48
N THR A 182 15.54 14.91 11.41
CA THR A 182 16.01 15.53 10.18
C THR A 182 17.46 15.19 9.92
N THR A 183 17.80 14.83 8.69
CA THR A 183 19.14 14.40 8.27
C THR A 183 19.45 14.88 6.85
N SER A 184 20.72 14.89 6.48
CA SER A 184 21.11 15.28 5.11
C SER A 184 20.70 14.21 4.09
N SER A 185 20.80 14.53 2.79
CA SER A 185 20.58 13.54 1.72
C SER A 185 21.73 12.54 1.55
N LEU A 186 22.81 12.63 2.34
CA LEU A 186 23.92 11.69 2.25
C LEU A 186 23.49 10.31 2.75
N LYS A 187 23.86 9.26 2.02
CA LYS A 187 23.49 7.88 2.36
C LYS A 187 23.95 7.49 3.78
N ALA A 188 25.16 7.87 4.17
CA ALA A 188 25.68 7.59 5.50
C ALA A 188 24.83 8.24 6.60
N ASP A 189 24.38 9.48 6.37
CA ASP A 189 23.55 10.22 7.32
C ASP A 189 22.12 9.65 7.39
N MET A 190 21.59 9.15 6.27
CA MET A 190 20.32 8.40 6.24
C MET A 190 20.42 7.08 7.00
N ASP A 191 21.49 6.32 6.80
CA ASP A 191 21.72 5.04 7.49
C ASP A 191 21.92 5.27 9.00
N ASN A 192 22.65 6.32 9.38
CA ASN A 192 22.81 6.74 10.78
C ASN A 192 21.48 7.18 11.40
N ALA A 193 20.70 7.99 10.69
CA ALA A 193 19.38 8.41 11.15
C ALA A 193 18.46 7.21 11.38
N ARG A 194 18.43 6.25 10.45
CA ARG A 194 17.68 5.01 10.60
C ARG A 194 18.14 4.18 11.79
N ALA A 195 19.45 4.06 12.02
CA ALA A 195 19.99 3.34 13.16
C ALA A 195 19.60 3.99 14.50
N THR A 196 19.64 5.33 14.58
CA THR A 196 19.18 6.09 15.75
C THR A 196 17.70 5.87 16.02
N LEU A 197 16.84 5.98 14.99
CA LEU A 197 15.40 5.73 15.13
C LEU A 197 15.09 4.28 15.51
N LEU A 198 15.86 3.31 14.99
CA LEU A 198 15.70 1.91 15.36
C LEU A 198 16.07 1.68 16.84
N LYS A 199 17.14 2.31 17.32
CA LYS A 199 17.52 2.26 18.74
C LYS A 199 16.44 2.86 19.62
N TRP A 200 15.88 4.01 19.23
CA TRP A 200 14.75 4.62 19.94
C TRP A 200 13.52 3.70 19.96
N LEU A 201 13.23 3.01 18.86
CA LEU A 201 12.17 2.00 18.80
C LEU A 201 12.44 0.79 19.70
N ASP A 202 13.68 0.32 19.77
CA ASP A 202 14.07 -0.77 20.68
C ASP A 202 13.89 -0.38 22.15
N GLU A 203 14.14 0.89 22.51
CA GLU A 203 13.99 1.41 23.87
C GLU A 203 12.52 1.67 24.26
N ASN A 204 11.72 2.24 23.36
CA ASN A 204 10.32 2.64 23.66
C ASN A 204 9.30 1.55 23.35
N TYR A 205 9.59 0.71 22.34
CA TYR A 205 8.72 -0.38 21.89
C TYR A 205 9.55 -1.66 21.64
N PRO A 206 10.03 -2.35 22.70
CA PRO A 206 10.94 -3.49 22.56
C PRO A 206 10.44 -4.62 21.66
N LYS A 207 9.12 -4.80 21.53
CA LYS A 207 8.50 -5.83 20.68
C LYS A 207 8.10 -5.32 19.29
N HIS A 208 8.55 -4.13 18.84
CA HIS A 208 8.06 -3.50 17.61
C HIS A 208 8.37 -4.32 16.34
N ARG A 209 9.34 -5.23 16.41
CA ARG A 209 9.68 -6.15 15.32
C ARG A 209 8.64 -7.25 15.12
N ASP A 210 7.88 -7.60 16.17
CA ASP A 210 6.80 -8.56 16.09
C ASP A 210 5.60 -7.91 15.38
N PRO A 211 5.17 -8.42 14.20
CA PRO A 211 4.09 -7.83 13.44
C PRO A 211 2.74 -7.82 14.16
N PHE A 212 2.56 -8.62 15.21
CA PHE A 212 1.29 -8.71 15.96
C PHE A 212 1.33 -8.02 17.33
N ALA A 213 2.46 -7.43 17.72
CA ALA A 213 2.59 -6.72 18.99
C ALA A 213 2.07 -5.28 18.89
N TYR A 214 1.63 -4.74 20.02
CA TYR A 214 1.15 -3.36 20.19
C TYR A 214 -0.14 -3.02 19.46
N TRP A 215 -0.74 -3.90 18.68
CA TRP A 215 -2.02 -3.60 18.05
C TRP A 215 -3.17 -3.76 19.04
N THR A 216 -4.11 -2.81 19.07
CA THR A 216 -5.22 -2.81 20.03
C THR A 216 -6.10 -4.06 19.85
N ASP A 217 -6.31 -4.50 18.60
CA ASP A 217 -7.07 -5.70 18.25
C ASP A 217 -6.35 -7.01 18.60
N CYS A 218 -5.01 -7.00 18.69
CA CYS A 218 -4.22 -8.21 18.94
C CYS A 218 -3.80 -8.41 20.40
N GLU A 219 -3.86 -7.36 21.23
CA GLU A 219 -3.48 -7.41 22.66
C GLU A 219 -4.68 -7.75 23.58
N GLY A 220 -5.91 -7.59 23.11
CA GLY A 220 -7.13 -7.89 23.86
C GLY A 220 -7.55 -9.37 23.90
N ALA A 221 -6.79 -10.27 23.28
CA ALA A 221 -7.09 -11.70 23.21
C ALA A 221 -6.38 -12.53 24.30
N SER A 222 -6.18 -11.98 25.50
CA SER A 222 -5.66 -12.69 26.68
C SER A 222 -6.74 -12.91 27.72
#